data_AF-A0A3D4WB85-F1
#
_entry.id   AF-A0A3D4WB85-F1
#
_cell.length_a   1.000
_cell.length_b   1.000
_cell.length_c   1.000
_cell.angle_alpha   90.00
_cell.angle_beta   90.00
_cell.angle_gamma   90.00
#
_symmetry.space_group_name_H-M   'P 1'
#
loop_
_entity.id
_entity.type
_entity.pdbx_description
1 polymer ?
#
loop_
_entity_poly.entity_id
_entity_poly.type
_entity_poly.pdbx_seq_one_letter_code
_entity_poly.pdbx_strand_id
1 'polypeptide(L)' 'MKFSDIAGQEEIKHRLRRTVSDNRVSHAQLFLGPEGSGKLAMALAYAQYI' A
#
# COMPACT_ATOMS: atom_id res chain seq x y z
N MET A 1 -9.61 3.16 5.70
CA MET A 1 -9.10 1.77 5.52
C MET A 1 -7.62 1.81 5.84
N LYS A 2 -7.18 1.11 6.88
CA LYS A 2 -5.78 1.16 7.32
C LYS A 2 -5.02 -0.05 6.80
N PHE A 3 -3.69 0.05 6.72
CA PHE A 3 -2.84 -1.10 6.43
C PHE A 3 -3.02 -2.27 7.41
N SER A 4 -3.42 -1.99 8.66
CA SER A 4 -3.75 -3.00 9.68
C SER A 4 -4.95 -3.86 9.32
N ASP A 5 -5.87 -3.33 8.50
CA ASP A 5 -7.14 -3.98 8.19
C ASP A 5 -7.00 -4.94 6.99
N ILE A 6 -5.86 -4.92 6.30
CA ILE A 6 -5.55 -5.77 5.15
C ILE A 6 -4.79 -6.99 5.64
N ALA A 7 -5.30 -8.20 5.42
CA ALA A 7 -4.58 -9.41 5.82
C ALA A 7 -3.36 -9.67 4.91
N GLY A 8 -2.21 -10.02 5.52
CA GLY A 8 -0.98 -10.39 4.79
C GLY A 8 -0.29 -9.22 4.06
N GLN A 9 0.50 -9.53 3.03
CA GLN A 9 1.26 -8.56 2.22
C GLN A 9 2.23 -7.69 3.04
N GLU A 10 2.81 -8.23 4.11
CA GLU A 10 3.63 -7.47 5.07
C GLU A 10 4.86 -6.83 4.41
N GLU A 11 5.50 -7.51 3.47
CA GLU A 11 6.65 -6.96 2.73
C GLU A 11 6.26 -5.70 1.93
N ILE A 12 5.10 -5.73 1.26
CA ILE A 12 4.59 -4.61 0.47
C ILE A 12 4.21 -3.45 1.40
N LYS A 13 3.50 -3.72 2.49
CA LYS A 13 3.15 -2.70 3.49
C LYS A 13 4.39 -2.03 4.05
N HIS A 14 5.41 -2.82 4.40
CA HIS A 14 6.67 -2.29 4.92
C HIS A 14 7.37 -1.40 3.89
N ARG A 15 7.46 -1.85 2.63
CA ARG A 15 8.05 -1.05 1.54
C ARG A 15 7.32 0.27 1.32
N LEU A 16 5.98 0.25 1.31
CA LEU A 16 5.15 1.46 1.13
C LEU A 16 5.28 2.43 2.30
N ARG A 17 5.30 1.93 3.55
CA ARG A 17 5.53 2.81 4.70
C ARG A 17 6.92 3.45 4.64
N ARG A 18 7.92 2.68 4.20
CA ARG A 18 9.29 3.16 4.05
C ARG A 18 9.40 4.27 2.99
N THR A 19 8.69 4.19 1.86
CA THR A 19 8.74 5.27 0.86
C THR A 19 8.21 6.60 1.40
N VAL A 20 7.23 6.56 2.30
CA VAL A 20 6.73 7.77 3.00
C VAL A 20 7.72 8.25 4.06
N SER A 21 8.26 7.34 4.90
CA SER A 21 9.24 7.72 5.93
C SER A 21 10.50 8.33 5.35
N ASP A 22 10.93 7.81 4.19
CA ASP A 22 12.12 8.27 3.48
C ASP A 22 11.83 9.54 2.64
N ASN A 23 10.59 10.07 2.69
CA ASN A 23 10.10 11.19 1.90
C ASN A 23 10.33 11.03 0.38
N ARG A 24 10.18 9.80 -0.12
CA ARG A 24 10.43 9.39 -1.51
C ARG A 24 9.22 8.63 -2.06
N VAL A 25 8.12 9.34 -2.20
CA VAL A 25 6.88 8.84 -2.80
C VAL A 25 6.93 9.00 -4.32
N SER A 26 6.67 7.93 -5.06
CA SER A 26 6.59 7.98 -6.53
C SER A 26 5.38 8.79 -6.99
N HIS A 27 5.51 9.53 -8.11
CA HIS A 27 4.41 10.27 -8.73
C HIS A 27 3.19 9.38 -9.08
N ALA A 28 3.44 8.11 -9.37
CA ALA A 28 2.40 7.12 -9.62
C ALA A 28 2.85 5.75 -9.10
N GLN A 29 1.90 4.97 -8.60
CA GLN A 29 2.13 3.62 -8.10
C GLN A 29 1.03 2.69 -8.64
N LEU A 30 1.42 1.61 -9.31
CA LEU A 30 0.49 0.62 -9.85
C LEU A 30 0.29 -0.54 -8.86
N PHE A 31 -0.97 -0.82 -8.52
CA PHE A 31 -1.36 -1.96 -7.68
C PHE A 31 -2.06 -3.01 -8.55
N LEU A 32 -1.33 -4.05 -8.93
CA LEU A 32 -1.82 -5.12 -9.81
C LEU A 32 -1.92 -6.45 -9.06
N GLY A 33 -2.97 -7.22 -9.35
CA GLY A 33 -3.20 -8.55 -8.81
C GLY A 33 -4.54 -9.13 -9.25
N PRO A 34 -4.84 -10.40 -8.94
CA PRO A 34 -6.15 -11.00 -9.22
C PRO A 34 -7.26 -10.35 -8.40
N GLU A 35 -8.51 -10.67 -8.70
CA GLU A 35 -9.64 -10.28 -7.86
C GLU A 35 -9.51 -10.88 -6.45
N GLY A 36 -10.01 -10.18 -5.42
CA GLY A 36 -9.90 -10.62 -4.02
C GLY A 36 -8.51 -10.45 -3.39
N SER A 37 -7.46 -10.12 -4.14
CA SER A 37 -6.09 -9.92 -3.62
C SER A 37 -5.90 -8.70 -2.72
N GLY A 38 -6.93 -7.88 -2.48
CA GLY A 38 -6.80 -6.66 -1.68
C GLY A 38 -6.01 -5.52 -2.35
N LYS A 39 -5.76 -5.57 -3.67
CA LYS A 39 -5.03 -4.52 -4.41
C LYS A 39 -5.65 -3.11 -4.27
N LEU A 40 -6.98 -3.01 -4.35
CA LEU A 40 -7.69 -1.73 -4.19
C LEU A 40 -7.60 -1.23 -2.75
N ALA A 41 -7.80 -2.15 -1.79
CA ALA A 41 -7.66 -1.86 -0.37
C ALA A 41 -6.25 -1.33 -0.03
N MET A 42 -5.21 -1.94 -0.60
CA MET A 42 -3.83 -1.52 -0.43
C MET A 42 -3.58 -0.12 -1.00
N ALA A 43 -4.10 0.16 -2.21
CA ALA A 43 -4.00 1.47 -2.83
C ALA A 43 -4.67 2.56 -1.98
N LEU A 44 -5.88 2.28 -1.48
CA LEU A 44 -6.63 3.20 -0.61
C LEU A 44 -5.93 3.43 0.73
N ALA A 45 -5.43 2.36 1.36
CA ALA A 45 -4.70 2.46 2.62
C ALA A 45 -3.40 3.26 2.48
N TYR A 46 -2.69 3.08 1.36
CA TYR A 46 -1.48 3.86 1.07
C TYR A 46 -1.79 5.33 0.81
N ALA A 47 -2.81 5.63 0.01
CA ALA A 47 -3.24 7.01 -0.27
C ALA A 47 -3.70 7.75 0.99
N GLN A 48 -4.28 7.05 1.98
CA GLN A 48 -4.64 7.62 3.29
C GLN A 48 -3.46 7.78 4.25
N TYR A 49 -2.34 7.11 3.99
CA TYR A 49 -1.17 7.12 4.86
C TYR A 49 -0.17 8.24 4.49
N ILE A 50 -0.16 8.65 3.22
CA ILE A 50 0.53 9.86 2.74
C ILE A 50 -0.21 11.09 3.27
#